data_AF-A0ABC8DA54-F1
#
_entry.id   AF-A0ABC8DA54-F1
#
_cell.length_a   1.000
_cell.length_b   1.000
_cell.length_c   1.000
_cell.angle_alpha   90.00
_cell.angle_beta   90.00
_cell.angle_gamma   90.00
#
_symmetry.space_group_name_H-M   'P 1'
#
loop_
_entity.id
_entity.type
_entity.pdbx_description
1 polymer ?
#
loop_
_entity_poly.entity_id
_entity_poly.type
_entity_poly.pdbx_seq_one_letter_code
_entity_poly.pdbx_strand_id
1 'polypeptide(L)'
;MFNKNYIKRQFVELRVNELIKFIKKEFPYEGQDYVSHNNKIQVLKSLSHSDLSAIIARMSRIEIVHDITKTVSLITAVLSAITLVMKFVFGEGMSYTVLFALYVSCIAIAGLLDRRKHIAATYFKDLVIRIKEDKVRDEQKD
;
A
#
# COMPACT_ATOMS: atom_id res chain seq x y z
N MET A 1 -6.11 15.83 -16.88
CA MET A 1 -6.52 14.81 -17.87
C MET A 1 -5.64 13.59 -17.67
N PHE A 2 -6.23 12.41 -17.47
CA PHE A 2 -5.49 11.17 -17.17
C PHE A 2 -4.80 10.66 -18.45
N ASN A 3 -3.48 10.70 -18.52
CA ASN A 3 -2.72 10.31 -19.72
C ASN A 3 -1.43 9.54 -19.38
N LYS A 4 -0.80 8.93 -20.39
CA LYS A 4 0.39 8.08 -20.26
C LYS A 4 1.55 8.77 -19.53
N ASN A 5 1.88 10.00 -19.92
CA ASN A 5 3.00 10.75 -19.35
C ASN A 5 2.72 11.16 -17.90
N TYR A 6 1.47 11.48 -17.59
CA TYR A 6 1.02 11.78 -16.25
C TYR A 6 1.17 10.55 -15.34
N ILE A 7 0.68 9.37 -15.76
CA ILE A 7 0.87 8.13 -14.99
C ILE A 7 2.37 7.87 -14.76
N LYS A 8 3.17 7.85 -15.83
CA LYS A 8 4.61 7.58 -15.74
C LYS A 8 5.29 8.52 -14.75
N ARG A 9 4.97 9.81 -14.82
CA ARG A 9 5.50 10.82 -13.91
C ARG A 9 5.09 10.56 -12.46
N GLN A 10 3.82 10.29 -12.20
CA GLN A 10 3.33 10.00 -10.84
C GLN A 10 4.02 8.74 -10.25
N PHE A 11 4.19 7.68 -11.04
CA PHE A 11 4.85 6.46 -10.60
C PHE A 11 6.38 6.57 -10.46
N VAL A 12 7.01 7.61 -11.00
CA VAL A 12 8.45 7.90 -10.82
C VAL A 12 8.68 8.89 -9.68
N GLU A 13 7.92 9.98 -9.64
CA GLU A 13 8.18 11.13 -8.76
C GLU A 13 7.50 11.04 -7.39
N LEU A 14 6.33 10.39 -7.26
CA LEU A 14 5.60 10.42 -5.99
C LEU A 14 6.28 9.62 -4.89
N ARG A 15 6.33 10.19 -3.68
CA ARG A 15 6.72 9.45 -2.48
C ARG A 15 5.69 8.37 -2.18
N VAL A 16 6.10 7.31 -1.47
CA VAL A 16 5.26 6.11 -1.23
C VAL A 16 3.86 6.47 -0.71
N ASN A 17 3.75 7.36 0.29
CA ASN A 17 2.46 7.76 0.85
C ASN A 17 1.58 8.51 -0.17
N GLU A 18 2.17 9.37 -1.00
CA GLU A 18 1.44 10.12 -2.03
C GLU A 18 1.04 9.18 -3.18
N LEU A 19 1.91 8.23 -3.54
CA LEU A 19 1.65 7.22 -4.55
C LEU A 19 0.50 6.30 -4.15
N ILE A 20 0.43 5.90 -2.87
CA ILE A 20 -0.69 5.10 -2.37
C ILE A 20 -2.00 5.89 -2.33
N LYS A 21 -1.95 7.18 -1.97
CA LYS A 21 -3.13 8.06 -2.06
C LYS A 21 -3.59 8.21 -3.50
N PHE A 22 -2.65 8.41 -4.43
CA PHE A 22 -2.93 8.48 -5.86
C PHE A 22 -3.59 7.19 -6.37
N ILE A 23 -3.01 6.03 -6.05
CA ILE A 23 -3.56 4.72 -6.45
C ILE A 23 -4.97 4.54 -5.89
N LYS A 24 -5.20 4.83 -4.61
CA LYS A 24 -6.56 4.71 -4.02
C LYS A 24 -7.58 5.62 -4.68
N LYS A 25 -7.16 6.82 -5.07
CA LYS A 25 -8.04 7.80 -5.72
C LYS A 25 -8.36 7.39 -7.16
N GLU A 26 -7.34 6.96 -7.91
CA GLU A 26 -7.49 6.67 -9.34
C GLU A 26 -7.93 5.24 -9.64
N PHE A 27 -7.59 4.31 -8.75
CA PHE A 27 -7.88 2.87 -8.84
C PHE A 27 -8.42 2.36 -7.48
N PRO A 28 -9.63 2.80 -7.08
CA PRO A 28 -10.24 2.36 -5.83
C PRO A 28 -10.60 0.87 -5.90
N TYR A 29 -10.30 0.13 -4.83
CA TYR A 29 -10.66 -1.29 -4.70
C TYR A 29 -12.15 -1.50 -4.41
N GLU A 30 -12.86 -0.47 -3.91
CA GLU A 30 -14.31 -0.50 -3.59
C GLU A 30 -15.19 -0.34 -4.84
N GLY A 31 -14.58 -0.20 -6.01
CA GLY A 31 -15.25 -0.03 -7.29
C GLY A 31 -15.20 1.42 -7.80
N GLN A 32 -15.34 1.56 -9.11
CA GLN A 32 -15.55 2.85 -9.77
C GLN A 32 -16.46 2.68 -10.99
N ASP A 33 -16.95 3.80 -11.51
CA ASP A 33 -17.70 3.83 -12.77
C ASP A 33 -16.97 3.10 -13.90
N TYR A 34 -17.68 2.25 -14.64
CA TYR A 34 -17.12 1.37 -15.65
C TYR A 34 -16.40 2.14 -16.77
N VAL A 35 -16.97 3.25 -17.24
CA VAL A 35 -16.41 4.05 -18.34
C VAL A 35 -15.11 4.71 -17.89
N SER A 36 -15.12 5.31 -16.70
CA SER A 36 -13.91 5.86 -16.08
C SER A 36 -12.84 4.78 -15.87
N HIS A 37 -13.24 3.58 -15.42
CA HIS A 37 -12.33 2.47 -15.24
C HIS A 37 -11.69 2.01 -16.54
N ASN A 38 -12.51 1.73 -17.55
CA ASN A 38 -12.02 1.25 -18.83
C ASN A 38 -11.05 2.24 -19.48
N ASN A 39 -11.34 3.55 -19.42
CA ASN A 39 -10.43 4.57 -19.93
C ASN A 39 -9.07 4.55 -19.22
N LYS A 40 -9.05 4.42 -17.89
CA LYS A 40 -7.79 4.35 -17.13
C LYS A 40 -7.00 3.07 -17.43
N ILE A 41 -7.70 1.94 -17.61
CA ILE A 41 -7.09 0.66 -18.01
C ILE A 41 -6.48 0.77 -19.42
N GLN A 42 -7.16 1.41 -20.36
CA GLN A 42 -6.61 1.64 -21.71
C GLN A 42 -5.33 2.48 -21.67
N VAL A 43 -5.29 3.53 -20.83
CA VAL A 43 -4.06 4.32 -20.64
C VAL A 43 -2.94 3.46 -20.04
N LEU A 44 -3.23 2.57 -19.10
CA LEU A 44 -2.25 1.60 -18.59
C LEU A 44 -1.78 0.62 -19.68
N LYS A 45 -2.69 0.09 -20.51
CA LYS A 45 -2.34 -0.78 -21.66
C LYS A 45 -1.41 -0.10 -22.67
N SER A 46 -1.53 1.22 -22.82
CA SER A 46 -0.65 2.03 -23.70
C SER A 46 0.80 2.16 -23.21
N LEU A 47 1.10 1.74 -21.97
CA LEU A 47 2.47 1.74 -21.43
C LEU A 47 3.33 0.65 -22.07
N SER A 48 4.65 0.88 -22.09
CA SER A 48 5.61 -0.12 -22.56
C SER A 48 5.76 -1.26 -21.54
N HIS A 49 6.21 -2.44 -21.97
CA HIS A 49 6.51 -3.54 -21.05
C HIS A 49 7.54 -3.16 -19.98
N SER A 50 8.50 -2.29 -20.33
CA SER A 50 9.47 -1.75 -19.37
C SER A 50 8.81 -0.82 -18.34
N ASP A 51 7.90 0.06 -18.75
CA ASP A 51 7.19 0.95 -17.82
C ASP A 51 6.29 0.13 -16.87
N LEU A 52 5.55 -0.86 -17.40
CA LEU A 52 4.73 -1.77 -16.59
C LEU A 52 5.59 -2.56 -15.59
N SER A 53 6.75 -3.05 -16.02
CA SER A 53 7.67 -3.80 -15.15
C SER A 53 8.29 -2.92 -14.06
N ALA A 54 8.63 -1.66 -14.37
CA ALA A 54 9.12 -0.69 -13.39
C ALA A 54 8.05 -0.36 -12.33
N ILE A 55 6.79 -0.22 -12.75
CA ILE A 55 5.65 -0.01 -11.86
C ILE A 55 5.47 -1.22 -10.92
N ILE A 56 5.48 -2.45 -11.46
CA ILE A 56 5.39 -3.69 -10.67
C ILE A 56 6.53 -3.76 -9.65
N ALA A 57 7.77 -3.49 -10.07
CA ALA A 57 8.93 -3.50 -9.17
C ALA A 57 8.80 -2.49 -8.03
N ARG A 58 8.31 -1.28 -8.32
CA ARG A 58 8.08 -0.24 -7.30
C ARG A 58 6.97 -0.64 -6.33
N MET A 59 5.86 -1.20 -6.83
CA MET A 59 4.77 -1.72 -5.98
C MET A 59 5.24 -2.87 -5.09
N SER A 60 6.02 -3.81 -5.65
CA SER A 60 6.60 -4.92 -4.89
C SER A 60 7.55 -4.44 -3.79
N ARG A 61 8.33 -3.37 -4.04
CA ARG A 61 9.17 -2.75 -3.01
C ARG A 61 8.33 -2.14 -1.88
N ILE A 62 7.22 -1.47 -2.22
CA ILE A 62 6.31 -0.89 -1.22
C ILE A 62 5.65 -1.98 -0.37
N GLU A 63 5.23 -3.08 -1.00
CA GLU A 63 4.69 -4.27 -0.34
C GLU A 63 5.68 -4.87 0.66
N ILE A 64 6.94 -5.07 0.25
CA ILE A 64 8.00 -5.60 1.12
C ILE A 64 8.30 -4.66 2.30
N VAL A 65 8.32 -3.35 2.06
CA VAL A 65 8.61 -2.33 3.09
C VAL A 65 7.45 -2.17 4.06
N HIS A 66 6.20 -2.33 3.60
CA HIS A 66 4.99 -2.23 4.42
C HIS A 66 4.42 -3.61 4.79
N ASP A 67 5.26 -4.65 4.77
CA ASP A 67 4.87 -5.97 5.25
C ASP A 67 4.51 -5.83 6.73
N ILE A 68 3.20 -5.94 6.97
CA ILE A 68 2.55 -5.71 8.26
C ILE A 68 3.18 -6.60 9.32
N THR A 69 3.67 -7.78 8.93
CA THR A 69 4.30 -8.77 9.81
C THR A 69 5.56 -8.21 10.48
N LYS A 70 6.39 -7.47 9.72
CA LYS A 70 7.63 -6.86 10.25
C LYS A 70 7.33 -5.67 11.13
N THR A 71 6.39 -4.83 10.71
CA THR A 71 5.99 -3.63 11.47
C THR A 71 5.33 -4.03 12.80
N VAL A 72 4.45 -5.04 12.79
CA VAL A 72 3.80 -5.57 14.01
C VAL A 72 4.82 -6.19 14.95
N SER A 73 5.82 -6.92 14.42
CA SER A 73 6.87 -7.53 15.25
C SER A 73 7.76 -6.49 15.93
N LEU A 74 8.21 -5.46 15.18
CA LEU A 74 9.01 -4.37 15.72
C LEU A 74 8.24 -3.58 16.79
N ILE A 75 6.98 -3.25 16.50
CA ILE A 75 6.08 -2.58 17.44
C ILE A 75 5.94 -3.44 18.70
N THR A 76 5.60 -4.72 18.58
CA THR A 76 5.45 -5.64 19.72
C THR A 76 6.72 -5.75 20.58
N ALA A 77 7.91 -5.72 19.97
CA ALA A 77 9.18 -5.77 20.70
C ALA A 77 9.50 -4.49 21.46
N VAL A 78 9.26 -3.31 20.86
CA VAL A 78 9.44 -2.01 21.54
C VAL A 78 8.48 -1.89 22.73
N LEU A 79 7.35 -2.58 22.63
CA LEU A 79 6.21 -2.45 23.52
C LEU A 79 6.35 -3.27 24.78
N SER A 80 6.80 -4.51 24.61
CA SER A 80 7.17 -5.35 25.74
C SER A 80 8.25 -4.66 26.56
N ALA A 81 9.21 -3.97 25.94
CA ALA A 81 10.24 -3.20 26.63
C ALA A 81 9.67 -2.00 27.41
N ILE A 82 8.83 -1.16 26.79
CA ILE A 82 8.22 0.01 27.47
C ILE A 82 7.30 -0.43 28.61
N THR A 83 6.53 -1.51 28.41
CA THR A 83 5.65 -2.10 29.43
C THR A 83 6.45 -2.68 30.59
N LEU A 84 7.70 -3.10 30.39
CA LEU A 84 8.56 -3.56 31.47
C LEU A 84 9.08 -2.36 32.30
N VAL A 85 9.52 -1.30 31.62
CA VAL A 85 10.07 -0.09 32.25
C VAL A 85 9.00 0.65 33.05
N MET A 86 7.81 0.82 32.50
CA MET A 86 6.69 1.46 33.20
C MET A 86 6.27 0.67 34.46
N LYS A 87 6.33 -0.67 34.42
CA LYS A 87 5.99 -1.55 35.56
C LYS A 87 6.99 -1.37 36.70
N PHE A 88 8.23 -1.09 36.36
CA PHE A 88 9.31 -0.81 37.31
C PHE A 88 9.18 0.58 37.96
N VAL A 89 8.65 1.58 37.23
CA VAL A 89 8.64 2.99 37.67
C VAL A 89 7.38 3.38 38.44
N PHE A 90 6.19 2.91 38.06
CA PHE A 90 4.92 3.50 38.53
C PHE A 90 4.08 2.63 39.49
N GLY A 91 4.38 1.34 39.67
CA GLY A 91 3.54 0.45 40.48
C GLY A 91 2.12 0.20 39.92
N GLU A 92 1.38 -0.75 40.49
CA GLU A 92 0.24 -1.45 39.85
C GLU A 92 -1.11 -0.68 39.76
N GLY A 93 -1.18 0.62 40.09
CA GLY A 93 -2.46 1.30 40.28
C GLY A 93 -2.97 2.10 39.07
N MET A 94 -4.04 1.65 38.41
CA MET A 94 -4.97 2.36 37.48
C MET A 94 -4.45 3.21 36.30
N SER A 95 -3.28 3.84 36.35
CA SER A 95 -2.69 4.59 35.21
C SER A 95 -2.30 3.65 34.06
N TYR A 96 -1.99 2.40 34.41
CA TYR A 96 -1.52 1.38 33.49
C TYR A 96 -2.58 0.90 32.50
N THR A 97 -3.82 0.73 32.93
CA THR A 97 -4.90 0.25 32.06
C THR A 97 -5.32 1.31 31.06
N VAL A 98 -5.35 2.58 31.46
CA VAL A 98 -5.67 3.70 30.55
C VAL A 98 -4.53 3.92 29.55
N LEU A 99 -3.28 3.92 30.00
CA LEU A 99 -2.11 4.01 29.11
C LEU A 99 -2.07 2.81 28.16
N PHE A 100 -2.25 1.59 28.66
CA PHE A 100 -2.30 0.38 27.84
C PHE A 100 -3.45 0.41 26.82
N ALA A 101 -4.63 0.92 27.17
CA ALA A 101 -5.75 1.03 26.24
C ALA A 101 -5.50 2.05 25.12
N LEU A 102 -4.99 3.25 25.47
CA LEU A 102 -4.56 4.26 24.48
C LEU A 102 -3.48 3.70 23.55
N TYR A 103 -2.60 2.92 24.15
CA TYR A 103 -1.45 2.32 23.51
C TYR A 103 -1.85 1.21 22.51
N VAL A 104 -2.73 0.29 22.90
CA VAL A 104 -3.34 -0.72 22.01
C VAL A 104 -4.13 -0.05 20.89
N SER A 105 -4.85 1.04 21.17
CA SER A 105 -5.59 1.80 20.17
C SER A 105 -4.66 2.40 19.10
N CYS A 106 -3.53 2.98 19.51
CA CYS A 106 -2.52 3.50 18.58
C CYS A 106 -1.93 2.42 17.67
N ILE A 107 -1.62 1.22 18.19
CA ILE A 107 -1.16 0.10 17.35
C ILE A 107 -2.25 -0.33 16.38
N ALA A 108 -3.49 -0.46 16.85
CA ALA A 108 -4.60 -0.89 16.01
C ALA A 108 -4.79 0.08 14.85
N ILE A 109 -4.73 1.39 15.10
CA ILE A 109 -4.83 2.42 14.06
C ILE A 109 -3.63 2.36 13.11
N ALA A 110 -2.39 2.25 13.63
CA ALA A 110 -1.19 2.16 12.80
C ALA A 110 -1.19 0.90 11.92
N GLY A 111 -1.53 -0.26 12.49
CA GLY A 111 -1.65 -1.53 11.77
C GLY A 111 -2.77 -1.51 10.73
N LEU A 112 -3.91 -0.89 11.03
CA LEU A 112 -5.00 -0.70 10.06
C LEU A 112 -4.56 0.21 8.90
N LEU A 113 -3.82 1.29 9.18
CA LEU A 113 -3.33 2.21 8.15
C LEU A 113 -2.31 1.52 7.23
N ASP A 114 -1.36 0.77 7.78
CA ASP A 114 -0.38 0.04 6.99
C ASP A 114 -1.02 -1.11 6.21
N ARG A 115 -1.98 -1.82 6.79
CA ARG A 115 -2.79 -2.82 6.07
C ARG A 115 -3.51 -2.23 4.88
N ARG A 116 -4.10 -1.05 5.04
CA ARG A 116 -4.77 -0.34 3.94
C ARG A 116 -3.79 0.13 2.86
N LYS A 117 -2.52 0.40 3.17
CA LYS A 117 -1.51 0.73 2.15
C LYS A 117 -1.07 -0.53 1.40
N HIS A 118 -0.81 -1.61 2.14
CA HIS A 118 -0.46 -2.90 1.58
C HIS A 118 -1.53 -3.40 0.61
N ILE A 119 -2.80 -3.44 1.02
CA ILE A 119 -3.91 -3.89 0.16
C ILE A 119 -3.99 -3.09 -1.14
N ALA A 120 -3.83 -1.76 -1.07
CA ALA A 120 -3.89 -0.91 -2.26
C ALA A 120 -2.70 -1.15 -3.21
N ALA A 121 -1.50 -1.38 -2.67
CA ALA A 121 -0.32 -1.70 -3.46
C ALA A 121 -0.45 -3.07 -4.13
N THR A 122 -0.90 -4.09 -3.39
CA THR A 122 -1.09 -5.45 -3.92
C THR A 122 -2.17 -5.48 -5.00
N TYR A 123 -3.34 -4.87 -4.75
CA TYR A 123 -4.41 -4.79 -5.75
C TYR A 123 -3.93 -4.15 -7.06
N PHE A 124 -3.22 -3.02 -6.95
CA PHE A 124 -2.72 -2.32 -8.13
C PHE A 124 -1.62 -3.11 -8.86
N LYS A 125 -0.73 -3.77 -8.12
CA LYS A 125 0.28 -4.68 -8.68
C LYS A 125 -0.37 -5.78 -9.51
N ASP A 126 -1.38 -6.46 -8.97
CA ASP A 126 -2.11 -7.53 -9.66
C ASP A 126 -2.81 -7.01 -10.94
N LEU A 127 -3.38 -5.81 -10.86
CA LEU A 127 -4.00 -5.16 -12.01
C LEU A 127 -2.99 -4.88 -13.14
N VAL A 128 -1.79 -4.41 -12.80
CA VAL A 128 -0.72 -4.18 -13.78
C VAL A 128 -0.15 -5.48 -14.33
N ILE A 129 -0.06 -6.54 -13.52
CA ILE A 129 0.35 -7.88 -13.97
C ILE A 129 -0.64 -8.41 -15.02
N ARG A 130 -1.94 -8.37 -14.73
CA ARG A 130 -2.98 -8.80 -15.70
C ARG A 130 -2.91 -8.02 -17.01
N ILE A 131 -2.72 -6.70 -16.93
CA ILE A 131 -2.56 -5.86 -18.13
C ILE A 131 -1.33 -6.27 -18.95
N LYS A 132 -0.22 -6.59 -18.29
CA LYS A 132 1.00 -7.06 -18.95
C LYS A 132 0.77 -8.43 -19.61
N GLU A 133 0.10 -9.35 -18.93
CA GLU A 133 -0.22 -10.69 -19.46
C GLU A 133 -1.20 -10.64 -20.64
N ASP A 134 -2.24 -9.82 -20.55
CA ASP A 134 -3.19 -9.58 -21.64
C ASP A 134 -2.44 -9.08 -22.88
N LYS A 135 -1.54 -8.12 -22.70
CA LYS A 135 -0.77 -7.55 -23.81
C LYS A 135 0.14 -8.58 -24.48
N VAL A 136 0.83 -9.42 -23.72
CA VAL A 136 1.65 -10.51 -24.28
C VAL A 136 0.78 -11.49 -25.07
N ARG A 137 -0.44 -11.76 -24.61
CA ARG A 137 -1.39 -12.66 -25.28
C ARG A 137 -1.93 -12.08 -26.59
N ASP A 138 -2.17 -10.77 -26.61
CA ASP A 138 -2.60 -10.06 -27.82
C ASP A 138 -1.46 -10.02 -28.85
N GLU A 139 -0.21 -9.77 -28.42
CA GLU A 139 0.99 -9.79 -29.27
C GLU A 139 1.36 -11.19 -29.81
N GLN A 140 0.87 -12.28 -29.20
CA GLN A 140 1.07 -13.66 -29.65
C GLN A 140 -0.05 -14.19 -30.56
N LYS A 141 -1.12 -13.42 -30.75
CA LYS A 141 -2.24 -13.77 -31.63
C LYS A 141 -2.14 -13.13 -33.01
N ASP A 142 -1.29 -12.12 -33.16
CA ASP A 142 -0.90 -11.48 -34.42
C ASP A 142 0.36 -12.14 -35.01
#